data_AF-A0A6L5DYP7-F1
#
_entry.id   AF-A0A6L5DYP7-F1
#
_cell.length_a   1.000
_cell.length_b   1.000
_cell.length_c   1.000
_cell.angle_alpha   90.00
_cell.angle_beta   90.00
_cell.angle_gamma   90.00
#
_symmetry.space_group_name_H-M   'P 1'
#
loop_
_entity.id
_entity.type
_entity.pdbx_description
1 polymer ?
#
loop_
_entity_poly.entity_id
_entity_poly.type
_entity_poly.pdbx_seq_one_letter_code
_entity_poly.pdbx_strand_id
1 'polypeptide(L)'
;MTNYFINKSKILWRYYCVVFSLFLLSSCQTTALYQFEALRAPDIIIPPDVKTYGFVDRNTNFDIDTLGQYFKLNTLNYFDSTNYDSIKAENCHLGLSENLSEYLEVDTIPFIQLPPKYIVGDRNFEPMSWAQVDSVCELTGSDVLICLEDIQIFNKYEVLEEEEYWGITDINYYSIWRIYDPLVKKYHDERIITDSLFTEVNSTSHKTLVEEKLPRRITLMSEVSYEIGRQYAELISPTWNTISRKYFSAGDKDFGLARYYLENDDLEQSMLLWEKLSKSEKVKIAGRAAYNMAMGYELKEEFSKANHWMRKSINFYRNLEKKPSEYKIVKEYYKLLTERTQNNYRLDKFFGEK
;
A
#
# COMPACT_ATOMS: atom_id res chain seq x y z
N MET A 1 -41.66 37.06 45.54
CA MET A 1 -40.70 37.28 44.44
C MET A 1 -39.25 36.90 44.77
N THR A 2 -38.90 36.70 46.05
CA THR A 2 -37.51 36.49 46.51
C THR A 2 -36.96 35.07 46.32
N ASN A 3 -37.80 34.02 46.35
CA ASN A 3 -37.35 32.63 46.19
C ASN A 3 -36.99 32.24 44.74
N TYR A 4 -37.48 32.98 43.74
CA TYR A 4 -37.23 32.67 42.33
C TYR A 4 -35.80 33.08 41.88
N PHE A 5 -35.26 34.17 42.44
CA PHE A 5 -33.93 34.68 42.08
C PHE A 5 -32.79 33.85 42.70
N ILE A 6 -32.97 33.34 43.92
CA ILE A 6 -31.96 32.50 44.59
C ILE A 6 -31.76 31.16 43.85
N ASN A 7 -32.81 30.62 43.25
CA ASN A 7 -32.74 29.33 42.55
C ASN A 7 -32.02 29.43 41.19
N LYS A 8 -32.23 30.53 40.44
CA LYS A 8 -31.50 30.79 39.18
C LYS A 8 -30.00 30.96 39.40
N SER A 9 -29.57 31.62 40.47
CA SER A 9 -28.15 31.81 40.81
C SER A 9 -27.43 30.48 41.09
N LYS A 10 -28.07 29.56 41.84
CA LYS A 10 -27.51 28.22 42.10
C LYS A 10 -27.44 27.35 40.84
N ILE A 11 -28.40 27.50 39.93
CA ILE A 11 -28.42 26.79 38.64
C ILE A 11 -27.32 27.32 37.72
N LEU A 12 -27.16 28.65 37.62
CA LEU A 12 -26.07 29.30 36.87
C LEU A 12 -24.69 28.91 37.41
N TRP A 13 -24.50 28.88 38.72
CA TRP A 13 -23.26 28.42 39.35
C TRP A 13 -22.93 26.96 39.02
N ARG A 14 -23.95 26.08 39.01
CA ARG A 14 -23.79 24.68 38.58
C ARG A 14 -23.36 24.56 37.13
N TYR A 15 -23.93 25.36 36.22
CA TYR A 15 -23.50 25.40 34.81
C TYR A 15 -22.06 25.91 34.67
N TYR A 16 -21.67 26.97 35.40
CA TYR A 16 -20.28 27.45 35.39
C TYR A 16 -19.30 26.40 35.94
N CYS A 17 -19.64 25.66 37.00
CA CYS A 17 -18.82 24.57 37.50
C CYS A 17 -18.72 23.41 36.50
N VAL A 18 -19.80 23.06 35.79
CA VAL A 18 -19.80 22.01 34.75
C VAL A 18 -18.98 22.43 33.52
N VAL A 19 -19.10 23.68 33.07
CA VAL A 19 -18.30 24.22 31.95
C VAL A 19 -16.83 24.35 32.34
N PHE A 20 -16.51 24.82 33.55
CA PHE A 20 -15.13 24.90 34.04
C PHE A 20 -14.49 23.51 34.23
N SER A 21 -15.26 22.52 34.69
CA SER A 21 -14.77 21.13 34.76
C SER A 21 -14.62 20.47 33.39
N LEU A 22 -15.41 20.86 32.37
CA LEU A 22 -15.21 20.44 30.98
C LEU A 22 -13.91 21.00 30.37
N PHE A 23 -13.47 22.22 30.73
CA PHE A 23 -12.18 22.77 30.29
C PHE A 23 -10.96 22.11 30.95
N LEU A 24 -11.11 21.59 32.18
CA LEU A 24 -10.05 20.87 32.90
C LEU A 24 -9.82 19.43 32.42
N LEU A 25 -10.69 18.91 31.53
CA LEU A 25 -10.57 17.57 30.93
C LEU A 25 -9.84 17.57 29.58
N SER A 26 -9.16 18.66 29.22
CA SER A 26 -8.20 18.65 28.13
C SER A 26 -7.03 17.73 28.51
N SER A 27 -7.15 16.45 28.15
CA SER A 27 -6.08 15.47 28.26
C SER A 27 -4.85 16.02 27.55
N CYS A 28 -3.83 16.43 28.32
CA CYS A 28 -2.55 16.89 27.78
C CYS A 28 -1.97 15.78 26.90
N GLN A 29 -1.98 15.99 25.59
CA GLN A 29 -1.49 15.02 24.63
C GLN A 29 0.03 14.92 24.77
N THR A 30 0.51 13.83 25.38
CA THR A 30 1.95 13.66 25.66
C THR A 30 2.76 13.15 24.47
N THR A 31 2.10 12.86 23.35
CA THR A 31 2.71 12.32 22.14
C THR A 31 2.41 13.19 20.92
N ALA A 32 3.40 13.40 20.06
CA ALA A 32 3.26 13.97 18.74
C ALA A 32 3.40 12.89 17.66
N LEU A 33 3.11 13.23 16.40
CA LEU A 33 3.32 12.38 15.23
C LEU A 33 4.49 12.93 14.42
N TYR A 34 5.31 12.03 13.89
CA TYR A 34 6.36 12.33 12.92
C TYR A 34 6.16 11.45 11.69
N GLN A 35 6.23 12.02 10.51
CA GLN A 35 5.97 11.37 9.23
C GLN A 35 7.26 11.35 8.41
N PHE A 36 7.59 10.21 7.80
CA PHE A 36 8.80 10.04 6.98
C PHE A 36 8.58 8.99 5.89
N GLU A 37 9.39 9.07 4.84
CA GLU A 37 9.44 8.09 3.77
C GLU A 37 10.25 6.88 4.17
N ALA A 38 9.72 5.70 3.83
CA ALA A 38 10.35 4.44 4.16
C ALA A 38 10.23 3.47 2.99
N LEU A 39 11.37 2.91 2.58
CA LEU A 39 11.38 1.93 1.50
C LEU A 39 10.75 0.61 1.98
N ARG A 40 9.83 0.06 1.19
CA ARG A 40 9.21 -1.24 1.40
C ARG A 40 9.81 -2.22 0.40
N ALA A 41 10.19 -3.40 0.88
CA ALA A 41 10.68 -4.49 0.06
C ALA A 41 9.57 -5.02 -0.85
N PRO A 42 9.91 -5.50 -2.06
CA PRO A 42 8.93 -6.13 -2.93
C PRO A 42 8.35 -7.38 -2.26
N ASP A 43 7.08 -7.66 -2.56
CA ASP A 43 6.39 -8.84 -2.07
C ASP A 43 6.96 -10.13 -2.68
N ILE A 44 7.46 -10.05 -3.91
CA ILE A 44 8.17 -11.09 -4.65
C ILE A 44 9.64 -10.69 -4.76
N ILE A 45 10.55 -11.49 -4.18
CA ILE A 45 11.98 -11.23 -4.27
C ILE A 45 12.56 -12.12 -5.37
N ILE A 46 12.94 -11.49 -6.47
CA ILE A 46 13.67 -12.12 -7.56
C ILE A 46 15.17 -12.05 -7.20
N PRO A 47 15.95 -13.12 -7.46
CA PRO A 47 17.37 -13.12 -7.14
C PRO A 47 18.14 -11.95 -7.79
N PRO A 48 19.10 -11.32 -7.08
CA PRO A 48 19.79 -10.10 -7.54
C PRO A 48 20.73 -10.31 -8.73
N ASP A 49 21.03 -11.57 -9.06
CA ASP A 49 21.78 -11.99 -10.25
C ASP A 49 20.96 -11.97 -11.54
N VAL A 50 19.62 -11.90 -11.44
CA VAL A 50 18.73 -11.63 -12.57
C VAL A 50 18.87 -10.18 -13.00
N LYS A 51 19.21 -9.94 -14.27
CA LYS A 51 19.43 -8.59 -14.83
C LYS A 51 18.45 -8.23 -15.94
N THR A 52 17.92 -9.22 -16.65
CA THR A 52 17.02 -8.97 -17.78
C THR A 52 15.69 -9.68 -17.61
N TYR A 53 14.61 -8.97 -17.93
CA TYR A 53 13.23 -9.43 -17.79
C TYR A 53 12.57 -9.40 -19.16
N GLY A 54 11.83 -10.46 -19.48
CA GLY A 54 10.90 -10.48 -20.61
C GLY A 54 9.47 -10.40 -20.09
N PHE A 55 8.56 -9.81 -20.87
CA PHE A 55 7.13 -9.89 -20.65
C PHE A 55 6.49 -10.70 -21.76
N VAL A 56 5.66 -11.67 -21.40
CA VAL A 56 4.87 -12.44 -22.36
C VAL A 56 3.40 -12.41 -22.00
N ASP A 57 2.55 -12.16 -23.00
CA ASP A 57 1.12 -12.46 -22.91
C ASP A 57 0.86 -13.84 -23.51
N ARG A 58 0.19 -14.69 -22.72
CA ARG A 58 -0.11 -16.05 -23.12
C ARG A 58 -1.18 -16.15 -24.19
N ASN A 59 -2.04 -15.13 -24.29
CA ASN A 59 -3.10 -15.03 -25.29
C ASN A 59 -4.01 -16.28 -25.36
N THR A 60 -4.31 -16.86 -24.19
CA THR A 60 -5.21 -18.01 -24.07
C THR A 60 -6.66 -17.56 -24.00
N ASN A 61 -7.48 -18.11 -24.88
CA ASN A 61 -8.91 -17.87 -24.96
C ASN A 61 -9.65 -19.15 -24.58
N PHE A 62 -10.75 -19.03 -23.82
CA PHE A 62 -11.55 -20.16 -23.38
C PHE A 62 -12.97 -20.06 -23.95
N ASP A 63 -13.54 -21.16 -24.42
CA ASP A 63 -14.87 -21.12 -25.07
C ASP A 63 -16.01 -20.78 -24.09
N ILE A 64 -15.81 -20.99 -22.79
CA ILE A 64 -16.74 -20.55 -21.74
C ILE A 64 -16.69 -19.04 -21.49
N ASP A 65 -15.73 -18.33 -22.08
CA ASP A 65 -15.48 -16.91 -21.89
C ASP A 65 -16.44 -16.03 -22.71
N THR A 66 -17.72 -16.17 -22.40
CA THR A 66 -18.74 -15.24 -22.92
C THR A 66 -18.79 -13.96 -22.11
N LEU A 67 -18.37 -13.98 -20.84
CA LEU A 67 -18.61 -12.89 -19.90
C LEU A 67 -17.82 -11.61 -20.21
N GLY A 68 -16.61 -11.69 -20.79
CA GLY A 68 -15.84 -10.48 -21.17
C GLY A 68 -16.46 -9.71 -22.34
N GLN A 69 -17.29 -10.37 -23.15
CA GLN A 69 -18.01 -9.79 -24.30
C GLN A 69 -19.35 -9.17 -23.89
N TYR A 70 -19.87 -9.49 -22.69
CA TYR A 70 -21.07 -8.85 -22.17
C TYR A 70 -20.72 -7.76 -21.16
N PHE A 71 -21.45 -6.65 -21.23
CA PHE A 71 -21.41 -5.61 -20.20
C PHE A 71 -22.82 -5.21 -19.81
N LYS A 72 -22.95 -4.59 -18.63
CA LYS A 72 -24.25 -4.11 -18.13
C LYS A 72 -24.35 -2.60 -18.28
N LEU A 73 -25.53 -2.12 -18.65
CA LEU A 73 -25.94 -0.74 -18.45
C LEU A 73 -27.27 -0.77 -17.68
N ASN A 74 -27.25 -0.27 -16.45
CA ASN A 74 -28.29 -0.47 -15.45
C ASN A 74 -28.61 -1.97 -15.27
N THR A 75 -29.81 -2.40 -15.67
CA THR A 75 -30.28 -3.77 -15.57
C THR A 75 -30.18 -4.56 -16.89
N LEU A 76 -29.77 -3.90 -17.98
CA LEU A 76 -29.72 -4.48 -19.32
C LEU A 76 -28.33 -5.02 -19.64
N ASN A 77 -28.28 -6.19 -20.26
CA ASN A 77 -27.03 -6.78 -20.77
C ASN A 77 -26.84 -6.41 -22.24
N TYR A 78 -25.63 -6.01 -22.59
CA TYR A 78 -25.22 -5.66 -23.94
C TYR A 78 -24.07 -6.57 -24.38
N PHE A 79 -24.05 -6.91 -25.66
CA PHE A 79 -22.99 -7.70 -26.27
C PHE A 79 -22.05 -6.79 -27.06
N ASP A 80 -20.75 -7.00 -26.91
CA ASP A 80 -19.70 -6.32 -27.62
C ASP A 80 -18.74 -7.36 -28.23
N SER A 81 -18.69 -7.37 -29.57
CA SER A 81 -17.86 -8.30 -30.34
C SER A 81 -16.42 -7.82 -30.53
N THR A 82 -16.04 -6.68 -29.95
CA THR A 82 -14.70 -6.12 -30.10
C THR A 82 -13.67 -7.00 -29.40
N ASN A 83 -12.59 -7.36 -30.11
CA ASN A 83 -11.44 -8.03 -29.50
C ASN A 83 -10.55 -6.97 -28.84
N TYR A 84 -10.32 -7.11 -27.53
CA TYR A 84 -9.46 -6.24 -26.73
C TYR A 84 -8.15 -6.88 -26.28
N ASP A 85 -7.82 -8.10 -26.74
CA ASP A 85 -6.73 -8.91 -26.20
C ASP A 85 -5.38 -8.23 -26.35
N SER A 86 -5.03 -7.74 -27.55
CA SER A 86 -3.79 -6.99 -27.76
C SER A 86 -3.77 -5.68 -26.96
N ILE A 87 -4.88 -4.95 -26.88
CA ILE A 87 -4.95 -3.71 -26.09
C ILE A 87 -4.71 -3.99 -24.61
N LYS A 88 -5.35 -5.05 -24.07
CA LYS A 88 -5.17 -5.46 -22.68
C LYS A 88 -3.70 -5.84 -22.41
N ALA A 89 -3.13 -6.70 -23.26
CA ALA A 89 -1.75 -7.16 -23.10
C ALA A 89 -0.72 -6.02 -23.20
N GLU A 90 -0.83 -5.17 -24.23
CA GLU A 90 0.07 -4.03 -24.45
C GLU A 90 0.00 -3.03 -23.29
N ASN A 91 -1.20 -2.67 -22.83
CA ASN A 91 -1.33 -1.73 -21.72
C ASN A 91 -0.88 -2.35 -20.39
N CYS A 92 -1.08 -3.65 -20.19
CA CYS A 92 -0.58 -4.34 -19.01
C CYS A 92 0.96 -4.37 -18.99
N HIS A 93 1.59 -4.64 -20.14
CA HIS A 93 3.04 -4.52 -20.29
C HIS A 93 3.52 -3.09 -20.05
N LEU A 94 2.83 -2.08 -20.57
CA LEU A 94 3.17 -0.67 -20.39
C LEU A 94 3.09 -0.26 -18.92
N GLY A 95 1.97 -0.57 -18.25
CA GLY A 95 1.77 -0.30 -16.84
C GLY A 95 2.81 -0.96 -15.95
N LEU A 96 3.21 -2.19 -16.27
CA LEU A 96 4.31 -2.85 -15.57
C LEU A 96 5.64 -2.14 -15.82
N SER A 97 5.99 -1.91 -17.08
CA SER A 97 7.31 -1.41 -17.48
C SER A 97 7.58 0.02 -17.02
N GLU A 98 6.58 0.89 -17.05
CA GLU A 98 6.71 2.29 -16.61
C GLU A 98 6.77 2.45 -15.09
N ASN A 99 6.33 1.45 -14.33
CA ASN A 99 6.20 1.54 -12.87
C ASN A 99 7.14 0.60 -12.12
N LEU A 100 8.10 -0.05 -12.81
CA LEU A 100 9.18 -0.72 -12.13
C LEU A 100 10.06 0.30 -11.41
N SER A 101 10.42 -0.04 -10.18
CA SER A 101 11.37 0.74 -9.40
C SER A 101 12.72 0.85 -10.10
N GLU A 102 13.33 2.04 -10.02
CA GLU A 102 14.68 2.32 -10.53
C GLU A 102 15.73 1.35 -9.95
N TYR A 103 15.47 0.76 -8.77
CA TYR A 103 16.33 -0.22 -8.12
C TYR A 103 16.50 -1.55 -8.87
N LEU A 104 15.64 -1.87 -9.85
CA LEU A 104 15.81 -3.05 -10.70
C LEU A 104 16.84 -2.82 -11.83
N GLU A 105 17.24 -1.57 -12.10
CA GLU A 105 18.22 -1.21 -13.15
C GLU A 105 17.88 -1.80 -14.54
N VAL A 106 16.59 -1.85 -14.89
CA VAL A 106 16.10 -2.40 -16.16
C VAL A 106 15.83 -1.27 -17.15
N ASP A 107 16.58 -1.22 -18.26
CA ASP A 107 16.38 -0.22 -19.31
C ASP A 107 15.07 -0.44 -20.08
N THR A 108 14.80 -1.70 -20.46
CA THR A 108 13.61 -2.08 -21.23
C THR A 108 13.19 -3.51 -20.88
N ILE A 109 11.89 -3.79 -20.98
CA ILE A 109 11.33 -5.13 -20.88
C ILE A 109 10.76 -5.50 -22.25
N PRO A 110 11.41 -6.38 -23.03
CA PRO A 110 10.86 -6.84 -24.29
C PRO A 110 9.51 -7.52 -24.10
N PHE A 111 8.56 -7.20 -24.98
CA PHE A 111 7.20 -7.74 -24.96
C PHE A 111 6.96 -8.70 -26.12
N ILE A 112 6.40 -9.88 -25.82
CA ILE A 112 5.92 -10.84 -26.82
C ILE A 112 4.48 -11.22 -26.49
N GLN A 113 3.57 -11.09 -27.45
CA GLN A 113 2.26 -11.73 -27.39
C GLN A 113 2.32 -13.05 -28.15
N LEU A 114 2.00 -14.16 -27.48
CA LEU A 114 1.94 -15.47 -28.15
C LEU A 114 0.75 -15.54 -29.12
N PRO A 115 0.80 -16.42 -30.14
CA PRO A 115 -0.35 -16.67 -31.00
C PRO A 115 -1.58 -17.10 -30.18
N PRO A 116 -2.79 -16.68 -30.57
CA PRO A 116 -4.00 -16.99 -29.81
C PRO A 116 -4.20 -18.50 -29.72
N LYS A 117 -4.43 -18.98 -28.50
CA LYS A 117 -4.68 -20.40 -28.22
C LYS A 117 -6.07 -20.58 -27.63
N TYR A 118 -6.94 -21.24 -28.39
CA TYR A 118 -8.30 -21.57 -27.95
C TYR A 118 -8.31 -22.89 -27.18
N ILE A 119 -8.85 -22.87 -25.96
CA ILE A 119 -8.96 -24.01 -25.06
C ILE A 119 -10.44 -24.32 -24.85
N VAL A 120 -10.82 -25.54 -25.21
CA VAL A 120 -12.18 -26.07 -25.02
C VAL A 120 -12.31 -26.60 -23.59
N GLY A 121 -13.38 -26.20 -22.90
CA GLY A 121 -13.71 -26.70 -21.56
C GLY A 121 -13.42 -25.69 -20.45
N ASP A 122 -13.16 -26.20 -19.25
CA ASP A 122 -12.93 -25.38 -18.07
C ASP A 122 -11.65 -24.55 -18.20
N ARG A 123 -11.64 -23.38 -17.54
CA ARG A 123 -10.44 -22.54 -17.42
C ARG A 123 -9.36 -23.31 -16.68
N ASN A 124 -8.33 -23.72 -17.43
CA ASN A 124 -7.11 -24.33 -16.91
C ASN A 124 -5.90 -23.52 -17.36
N PHE A 125 -5.08 -23.13 -16.38
CA PHE A 125 -3.88 -22.30 -16.54
C PHE A 125 -2.61 -23.10 -16.29
N GLU A 126 -2.56 -24.35 -16.79
CA GLU A 126 -1.36 -25.20 -16.76
C GLU A 126 -0.14 -24.40 -17.18
N PRO A 127 1.00 -24.46 -16.47
CA PRO A 127 2.18 -23.71 -16.85
C PRO A 127 2.65 -23.96 -18.29
N MET A 128 3.33 -22.98 -18.88
CA MET A 128 4.07 -23.20 -20.12
C MET A 128 5.13 -24.27 -19.90
N SER A 129 5.38 -25.07 -20.94
CA SER A 129 6.49 -26.01 -20.89
C SER A 129 7.82 -25.25 -20.79
N TRP A 130 8.79 -25.79 -20.06
CA TRP A 130 10.11 -25.16 -19.94
C TRP A 130 10.77 -24.90 -21.30
N ALA A 131 10.56 -25.77 -22.30
CA ALA A 131 11.06 -25.54 -23.65
C ALA A 131 10.45 -24.30 -24.33
N GLN A 132 9.18 -23.99 -24.07
CA GLN A 132 8.56 -22.76 -24.55
C GLN A 132 9.08 -21.53 -23.79
N VAL A 133 9.25 -21.65 -22.47
CA VAL A 133 9.87 -20.58 -21.66
C VAL A 133 11.28 -20.28 -22.16
N ASP A 134 12.11 -21.30 -22.33
CA ASP A 134 13.47 -21.20 -22.86
C ASP A 134 13.46 -20.48 -24.21
N SER A 135 12.58 -20.89 -25.13
CA SER A 135 12.46 -20.25 -26.45
C SER A 135 12.05 -18.78 -26.39
N VAL A 136 11.15 -18.40 -25.48
CA VAL A 136 10.73 -17.00 -25.33
C VAL A 136 11.85 -16.18 -24.71
N CYS A 137 12.51 -16.69 -23.66
CA CYS A 137 13.67 -16.05 -23.03
C CYS A 137 14.82 -15.83 -24.01
N GLU A 138 15.10 -16.80 -24.90
CA GLU A 138 16.10 -16.65 -25.96
C GLU A 138 15.73 -15.55 -26.95
N LEU A 139 14.44 -15.42 -27.31
CA LEU A 139 13.95 -14.38 -28.23
C LEU A 139 13.99 -12.97 -27.61
N THR A 140 13.70 -12.86 -26.32
CA THR A 140 13.71 -11.58 -25.58
C THR A 140 15.08 -11.24 -25.01
N GLY A 141 16.02 -12.18 -24.96
CA GLY A 141 17.30 -12.00 -24.26
C GLY A 141 17.15 -11.83 -22.74
N SER A 142 16.13 -12.45 -22.16
CA SER A 142 15.78 -12.28 -20.74
C SER A 142 16.18 -13.46 -19.87
N ASP A 143 16.74 -13.18 -18.69
CA ASP A 143 17.06 -14.17 -17.67
C ASP A 143 15.79 -14.79 -17.09
N VAL A 144 14.74 -13.98 -16.87
CA VAL A 144 13.44 -14.42 -16.36
C VAL A 144 12.29 -13.88 -17.21
N LEU A 145 11.17 -14.59 -17.18
CA LEU A 145 9.99 -14.27 -17.97
C LEU A 145 8.79 -13.99 -17.07
N ILE A 146 8.30 -12.75 -17.09
CA ILE A 146 7.04 -12.35 -16.47
C ILE A 146 5.92 -12.67 -17.46
N CYS A 147 5.03 -13.57 -17.09
CA CYS A 147 3.94 -14.03 -17.92
C CYS A 147 2.60 -13.52 -17.39
N LEU A 148 1.87 -12.81 -18.24
CA LEU A 148 0.43 -12.61 -18.10
C LEU A 148 -0.26 -13.87 -18.65
N GLU A 149 -0.73 -14.71 -17.74
CA GLU A 149 -1.33 -16.00 -18.07
C GLU A 149 -2.79 -15.85 -18.54
N ASP A 150 -3.54 -14.92 -17.94
CA ASP A 150 -4.90 -14.54 -18.34
C ASP A 150 -5.24 -13.16 -17.76
N ILE A 151 -6.12 -12.43 -18.44
CA ILE A 151 -6.64 -11.13 -18.00
C ILE A 151 -8.09 -10.98 -18.43
N GLN A 152 -8.94 -10.65 -17.46
CA GLN A 152 -10.37 -10.62 -17.63
C GLN A 152 -10.94 -9.41 -16.92
N ILE A 153 -11.70 -8.61 -17.66
CA ILE A 153 -12.22 -7.33 -17.20
C ILE A 153 -13.71 -7.30 -17.49
N PHE A 154 -14.50 -7.12 -16.43
CA PHE A 154 -15.94 -7.03 -16.47
C PHE A 154 -16.36 -5.63 -16.05
N ASN A 155 -17.21 -4.99 -16.85
CA ASN A 155 -17.68 -3.64 -16.56
C ASN A 155 -19.21 -3.57 -16.49
N LYS A 156 -19.70 -2.73 -15.58
CA LYS A 156 -21.10 -2.36 -15.43
C LYS A 156 -21.19 -0.84 -15.36
N TYR A 157 -22.02 -0.27 -16.22
CA TYR A 157 -22.42 1.13 -16.16
C TYR A 157 -23.74 1.23 -15.38
N GLU A 158 -23.85 2.25 -14.55
CA GLU A 158 -25.07 2.63 -13.85
C GLU A 158 -25.30 4.13 -14.05
N VAL A 159 -26.50 4.49 -14.51
CA VAL A 159 -26.92 5.88 -14.71
C VAL A 159 -28.07 6.17 -13.77
N LEU A 160 -27.84 7.10 -12.85
CA LEU A 160 -28.79 7.56 -11.84
C LEU A 160 -29.28 8.96 -12.19
N GLU A 161 -30.57 9.21 -11.98
CA GLU A 161 -31.21 10.52 -12.16
C GLU A 161 -31.57 11.09 -10.78
N GLU A 162 -30.89 12.17 -10.40
CA GLU A 162 -31.18 12.95 -9.19
C GLU A 162 -31.40 14.42 -9.57
N GLU A 163 -30.75 15.39 -8.89
CA GLU A 163 -30.70 16.78 -9.35
C GLU A 163 -29.87 16.95 -10.63
N GLU A 164 -28.89 16.07 -10.82
CA GLU A 164 -28.10 15.87 -12.04
C GLU A 164 -28.09 14.38 -12.40
N TYR A 165 -27.60 14.04 -13.60
CA TYR A 165 -27.36 12.66 -13.98
C TYR A 165 -25.97 12.22 -13.53
N TRP A 166 -25.90 11.10 -12.81
CA TRP A 166 -24.65 10.47 -12.38
C TRP A 166 -24.42 9.20 -13.19
N GLY A 167 -23.19 9.00 -13.63
CA GLY A 167 -22.72 7.82 -14.35
C GLY A 167 -21.63 7.14 -13.55
N ILE A 168 -21.94 5.97 -13.00
CA ILE A 168 -21.02 5.13 -12.25
C ILE A 168 -20.58 4.00 -13.16
N THR A 169 -19.28 3.72 -13.19
CA THR A 169 -18.73 2.56 -13.89
C THR A 169 -18.04 1.66 -12.89
N ASP A 170 -18.68 0.53 -12.57
CA ASP A 170 -18.10 -0.54 -11.76
C ASP A 170 -17.28 -1.45 -12.66
N ILE A 171 -16.07 -1.78 -12.22
CA ILE A 171 -15.14 -2.63 -12.94
C ILE A 171 -14.69 -3.72 -11.98
N ASN A 172 -14.82 -4.97 -12.37
CA ASN A 172 -14.20 -6.09 -11.68
C ASN A 172 -13.23 -6.72 -12.66
N TYR A 173 -12.02 -7.02 -12.19
CA TYR A 173 -11.07 -7.73 -13.01
C TYR A 173 -10.47 -8.89 -12.25
N TYR A 174 -9.95 -9.84 -13.02
CA TYR A 174 -8.97 -10.76 -12.51
C TYR A 174 -7.84 -10.95 -13.49
N SER A 175 -6.66 -11.21 -12.96
CA SER A 175 -5.46 -11.50 -13.74
C SER A 175 -4.71 -12.66 -13.11
N ILE A 176 -4.03 -13.41 -13.96
CA ILE A 176 -3.21 -14.55 -13.56
C ILE A 176 -1.80 -14.28 -14.02
N TRP A 177 -0.87 -14.47 -13.12
CA TRP A 177 0.52 -14.14 -13.34
C TRP A 177 1.43 -15.28 -12.94
N ARG A 178 2.54 -15.41 -13.67
CA ARG A 178 3.62 -16.32 -13.31
C ARG A 178 4.96 -15.73 -13.72
N ILE A 179 5.98 -15.86 -12.87
CA ILE A 179 7.35 -15.46 -13.21
C ILE A 179 8.19 -16.73 -13.35
N TYR A 180 8.64 -17.02 -14.56
CA TYR A 180 9.43 -18.18 -14.88
C TYR A 180 10.92 -17.89 -14.81
N ASP A 181 11.66 -18.83 -14.23
CA ASP A 181 13.12 -18.88 -14.27
C ASP A 181 13.56 -20.13 -15.05
N PRO A 182 13.98 -19.99 -16.32
CA PRO A 182 14.41 -21.11 -17.15
C PRO A 182 15.69 -21.80 -16.64
N LEU A 183 16.58 -21.04 -15.98
CA LEU A 183 17.88 -21.55 -15.53
C LEU A 183 17.72 -22.61 -14.44
N VAL A 184 16.89 -22.32 -13.43
CA VAL A 184 16.64 -23.24 -12.32
C VAL A 184 15.30 -23.96 -12.42
N LYS A 185 14.52 -23.71 -13.48
CA LYS A 185 13.22 -24.34 -13.76
C LYS A 185 12.25 -24.25 -12.58
N LYS A 186 12.08 -23.04 -12.06
CA LYS A 186 11.14 -22.73 -10.98
C LYS A 186 10.31 -21.50 -11.30
N TYR A 187 9.22 -21.31 -10.56
CA TYR A 187 8.45 -20.08 -10.58
C TYR A 187 8.89 -19.20 -9.41
N HIS A 188 9.25 -17.94 -9.68
CA HIS A 188 9.48 -16.96 -8.61
C HIS A 188 8.16 -16.43 -8.04
N ASP A 189 7.11 -16.46 -8.86
CA ASP A 189 5.75 -16.16 -8.45
C ASP A 189 4.73 -16.93 -9.29
N GLU A 190 3.59 -17.23 -8.68
CA GLU A 190 2.39 -17.77 -9.32
C GLU A 190 1.19 -17.31 -8.50
N ARG A 191 0.33 -16.46 -9.08
CA ARG A 191 -0.83 -15.94 -8.35
C ARG A 191 -1.99 -15.57 -9.25
N ILE A 192 -3.15 -15.48 -8.60
CA ILE A 192 -4.37 -14.90 -9.14
C ILE A 192 -4.63 -13.61 -8.36
N ILE A 193 -4.86 -12.52 -9.08
CA ILE A 193 -5.26 -11.23 -8.50
C ILE A 193 -6.69 -10.98 -8.94
N THR A 194 -7.58 -10.72 -7.99
CA THR A 194 -8.96 -10.29 -8.23
C THR A 194 -9.19 -9.00 -7.48
N ASP A 195 -9.66 -7.97 -8.18
CA ASP A 195 -9.95 -6.67 -7.58
C ASP A 195 -11.06 -5.94 -8.34
N SER A 196 -11.45 -4.78 -7.83
CA SER A 196 -12.45 -3.92 -8.42
C SER A 196 -12.00 -2.46 -8.43
N LEU A 197 -12.39 -1.75 -9.48
CA LEU A 197 -12.23 -0.31 -9.62
C LEU A 197 -13.61 0.31 -9.85
N PHE A 198 -13.74 1.59 -9.53
CA PHE A 198 -14.92 2.35 -9.94
C PHE A 198 -14.54 3.76 -10.37
N THR A 199 -15.34 4.33 -11.25
CA THR A 199 -15.27 5.75 -11.61
C THR A 199 -16.65 6.36 -11.65
N GLU A 200 -16.72 7.64 -11.36
CA GLU A 200 -17.95 8.41 -11.27
C GLU A 200 -17.81 9.71 -12.07
N VAL A 201 -18.81 9.97 -12.91
CA VAL A 201 -18.93 11.20 -13.70
C VAL A 201 -20.34 11.74 -13.56
N ASN A 202 -20.53 13.05 -13.69
CA ASN A 202 -21.86 13.68 -13.63
C ASN A 202 -22.11 14.62 -14.81
N SER A 203 -23.38 14.91 -15.08
CA SER A 203 -23.80 15.90 -16.08
C SER A 203 -25.23 16.35 -15.84
N THR A 204 -25.53 17.60 -16.15
CA THR A 204 -26.90 18.12 -16.20
C THR A 204 -27.70 17.60 -17.41
N SER A 205 -27.02 17.03 -18.40
CA SER A 205 -27.61 16.46 -19.62
C SER A 205 -27.35 14.96 -19.69
N HIS A 206 -28.43 14.15 -19.70
CA HIS A 206 -28.35 12.70 -19.87
C HIS A 206 -27.57 12.30 -21.13
N LYS A 207 -27.85 12.99 -22.25
CA LYS A 207 -27.16 12.73 -23.52
C LYS A 207 -25.66 12.94 -23.40
N THR A 208 -25.26 14.07 -22.81
CA THR A 208 -23.83 14.40 -22.62
C THR A 208 -23.16 13.42 -21.65
N LEU A 209 -23.86 12.98 -20.59
CA LEU A 209 -23.34 11.95 -19.69
C LEU A 209 -22.98 10.68 -20.46
N VAL A 210 -23.94 10.16 -21.24
CA VAL A 210 -23.81 8.85 -21.90
C VAL A 210 -22.87 8.89 -23.10
N GLU A 211 -22.94 9.93 -23.94
CA GLU A 211 -22.20 9.98 -25.20
C GLU A 211 -20.75 10.50 -25.04
N GLU A 212 -20.51 11.34 -24.04
CA GLU A 212 -19.24 12.08 -23.91
C GLU A 212 -18.47 11.78 -22.62
N LYS A 213 -19.16 11.55 -21.50
CA LYS A 213 -18.49 11.42 -20.18
C LYS A 213 -18.30 9.98 -19.72
N LEU A 214 -19.27 9.09 -19.95
CA LEU A 214 -19.11 7.68 -19.59
C LEU A 214 -17.92 7.09 -20.36
N PRO A 215 -16.99 6.39 -19.68
CA PRO A 215 -15.80 5.88 -20.32
C PRO A 215 -16.18 4.82 -21.35
N ARG A 216 -15.67 4.98 -22.58
CA ARG A 216 -15.83 3.97 -23.63
C ARG A 216 -15.09 2.70 -23.23
N ARG A 217 -15.64 1.54 -23.59
CA ARG A 217 -15.03 0.24 -23.24
C ARG A 217 -13.58 0.12 -23.69
N ILE A 218 -13.20 0.62 -24.87
CA ILE A 218 -11.80 0.59 -25.32
C ILE A 218 -10.86 1.35 -24.37
N THR A 219 -11.26 2.54 -23.92
CA THR A 219 -10.51 3.34 -22.95
C THR A 219 -10.43 2.62 -21.61
N LEU A 220 -11.56 2.07 -21.16
CA LEU A 220 -11.65 1.30 -19.93
C LEU A 220 -10.75 0.06 -19.94
N MET A 221 -10.72 -0.72 -21.03
CA MET A 221 -9.85 -1.88 -21.18
C MET A 221 -8.37 -1.47 -21.16
N SER A 222 -8.03 -0.35 -21.79
CA SER A 222 -6.68 0.23 -21.80
C SER A 222 -6.23 0.62 -20.39
N GLU A 223 -6.99 1.49 -19.71
CA GLU A 223 -6.64 2.06 -18.41
C GLU A 223 -6.63 1.00 -17.30
N VAL A 224 -7.61 0.10 -17.28
CA VAL A 224 -7.66 -0.98 -16.29
C VAL A 224 -6.51 -1.96 -16.49
N SER A 225 -6.15 -2.28 -17.73
CA SER A 225 -5.02 -3.17 -17.98
C SER A 225 -3.69 -2.54 -17.60
N TYR A 226 -3.52 -1.24 -17.85
CA TYR A 226 -2.39 -0.47 -17.34
C TYR A 226 -2.30 -0.55 -15.81
N GLU A 227 -3.42 -0.32 -15.12
CA GLU A 227 -3.47 -0.41 -13.67
C GLU A 227 -3.11 -1.82 -13.16
N ILE A 228 -3.59 -2.88 -13.82
CA ILE A 228 -3.24 -4.27 -13.50
C ILE A 228 -1.72 -4.50 -13.63
N GLY A 229 -1.10 -3.98 -14.70
CA GLY A 229 0.35 -4.05 -14.90
C GLY A 229 1.14 -3.27 -13.84
N ARG A 230 0.69 -2.04 -13.55
CA ARG A 230 1.27 -1.16 -12.53
C ARG A 230 1.25 -1.81 -11.15
N GLN A 231 0.12 -2.38 -10.76
CA GLN A 231 0.00 -3.08 -9.48
C GLN A 231 0.92 -4.29 -9.40
N TYR A 232 1.12 -5.01 -10.51
CA TYR A 232 2.07 -6.12 -10.53
C TYR A 232 3.53 -5.65 -10.41
N ALA A 233 3.88 -4.50 -10.98
CA ALA A 233 5.20 -3.88 -10.78
C ALA A 233 5.50 -3.57 -9.31
N GLU A 234 4.50 -3.12 -8.53
CA GLU A 234 4.64 -2.87 -7.08
C GLU A 234 4.92 -4.16 -6.28
N LEU A 235 4.51 -5.33 -6.80
CA LEU A 235 4.77 -6.61 -6.14
C LEU A 235 6.21 -7.10 -6.33
N ILE A 236 6.85 -6.76 -7.45
CA ILE A 236 8.19 -7.26 -7.82
C ILE A 236 9.29 -6.23 -7.60
N SER A 237 8.95 -4.96 -7.32
CA SER A 237 9.91 -3.88 -7.13
C SER A 237 9.71 -3.12 -5.81
N PRO A 238 10.79 -2.58 -5.19
CA PRO A 238 10.66 -1.81 -3.95
C PRO A 238 9.87 -0.52 -4.15
N THR A 239 9.03 -0.17 -3.16
CA THR A 239 8.17 1.03 -3.19
C THR A 239 8.38 1.94 -1.99
N TRP A 240 8.45 3.25 -2.23
CA TRP A 240 8.47 4.25 -1.17
C TRP A 240 7.09 4.40 -0.54
N ASN A 241 7.02 4.34 0.78
CA ASN A 241 5.79 4.52 1.52
C ASN A 241 5.96 5.54 2.63
N THR A 242 5.03 6.49 2.67
CA THR A 242 4.94 7.46 3.74
C THR A 242 4.36 6.81 5.00
N ILE A 243 5.15 6.76 6.07
CA ILE A 243 4.72 6.19 7.35
C ILE A 243 4.80 7.22 8.47
N SER A 244 4.01 7.01 9.53
CA SER A 244 4.05 7.87 10.71
C SER A 244 4.37 7.10 11.98
N ARG A 245 5.02 7.79 12.91
CA ARG A 245 5.33 7.30 14.26
C ARG A 245 4.88 8.29 15.29
N LYS A 246 4.18 7.79 16.30
CA LYS A 246 3.99 8.56 17.53
C LYS A 246 5.30 8.62 18.28
N TYR A 247 5.63 9.75 18.88
CA TYR A 247 6.76 9.89 19.81
C TYR A 247 6.36 10.75 21.01
N PHE A 248 7.03 10.56 22.14
CA PHE A 248 6.75 11.32 23.36
C PHE A 248 7.38 12.70 23.29
N SER A 249 6.56 13.75 23.32
CA SER A 249 7.00 15.15 23.16
C SER A 249 6.79 16.00 24.42
N ALA A 250 6.25 15.42 25.50
CA ALA A 250 5.97 16.16 26.73
C ALA A 250 6.13 15.30 28.00
N GLY A 251 6.05 15.96 29.16
CA GLY A 251 6.27 15.38 30.49
C GLY A 251 7.63 15.71 31.10
N ASP A 252 8.54 16.25 30.30
CA ASP A 252 9.79 16.89 30.70
C ASP A 252 10.09 18.03 29.70
N LYS A 253 10.79 19.08 30.13
CA LYS A 253 11.17 20.21 29.26
C LYS A 253 12.09 19.75 28.12
N ASP A 254 12.94 18.76 28.38
CA ASP A 254 13.90 18.26 27.40
C ASP A 254 13.18 17.46 26.28
N PHE A 255 11.97 16.92 26.53
CA PHE A 255 11.14 16.36 25.44
C PHE A 255 10.61 17.44 24.51
N GLY A 256 10.21 18.59 25.04
CA GLY A 256 9.76 19.72 24.24
C GLY A 256 10.90 20.29 23.39
N LEU A 257 12.10 20.38 23.96
CA LEU A 257 13.29 20.80 23.23
C LEU A 257 13.72 19.77 22.17
N ALA A 258 13.64 18.47 22.48
CA ALA A 258 13.94 17.42 21.51
C ALA A 258 12.96 17.42 20.34
N ARG A 259 11.67 17.71 20.61
CA ARG A 259 10.67 17.93 19.56
C ARG A 259 11.05 19.09 18.66
N TYR A 260 11.47 20.23 19.22
CA TYR A 260 11.92 21.38 18.44
C TYR A 260 13.06 21.00 17.48
N TYR A 261 14.09 20.29 17.96
CA TYR A 261 15.17 19.83 17.09
C TYR A 261 14.71 18.87 16.00
N LEU A 262 13.85 17.90 16.34
CA LEU A 262 13.30 16.95 15.37
C LEU A 262 12.45 17.64 14.28
N GLU A 263 11.68 18.66 14.63
CA GLU A 263 10.88 19.46 13.68
C GLU A 263 11.72 20.41 12.82
N ASN A 264 13.02 20.58 13.14
CA ASN A 264 13.98 21.35 12.36
C ASN A 264 15.07 20.44 11.75
N ASP A 265 14.73 19.18 11.49
CA ASP A 265 15.58 18.16 10.85
C ASP A 265 16.90 17.84 11.59
N ASP A 266 17.01 18.19 12.88
CA ASP A 266 18.16 17.88 13.72
C ASP A 266 17.89 16.66 14.62
N LEU A 267 17.90 15.49 13.96
CA LEU A 267 17.66 14.21 14.64
C LEU A 267 18.71 13.91 15.71
N GLU A 268 19.98 14.25 15.46
CA GLU A 268 21.08 13.96 16.38
C GLU A 268 20.94 14.72 17.71
N GLN A 269 20.63 16.03 17.67
CA GLN A 269 20.37 16.78 18.91
C GLN A 269 19.13 16.27 19.64
N SER A 270 18.09 15.86 18.91
CA SER A 270 16.92 15.23 19.50
C SER A 270 17.27 13.94 20.26
N MET A 271 18.08 13.07 19.63
CA MET A 271 18.54 11.82 20.22
C MET A 271 19.43 12.04 21.44
N LEU A 272 20.31 13.06 21.46
CA LEU A 272 21.11 13.39 22.65
C LEU A 272 20.24 13.71 23.88
N LEU A 273 19.16 14.47 23.68
CA LEU A 273 18.22 14.81 24.74
C LEU A 273 17.43 13.58 25.23
N TRP A 274 16.98 12.72 24.31
CA TRP A 274 16.33 11.45 24.68
C TRP A 274 17.29 10.51 25.39
N GLU A 275 18.56 10.43 24.98
CA GLU A 275 19.55 9.59 25.65
C GLU A 275 19.77 10.04 27.10
N LYS A 276 19.88 11.36 27.32
CA LYS A 276 19.95 11.96 28.66
C LYS A 276 18.72 11.59 29.49
N LEU A 277 17.52 11.77 28.96
CA LEU A 277 16.27 11.45 29.66
C LEU A 277 16.10 9.95 29.93
N SER A 278 16.70 9.09 29.11
CA SER A 278 16.69 7.63 29.31
C SER A 278 17.41 7.17 30.58
N LYS A 279 18.19 8.07 31.20
CA LYS A 279 18.92 7.87 32.46
C LYS A 279 18.19 8.50 33.67
N SER A 280 16.97 9.02 33.48
CA SER A 280 16.17 9.63 34.54
C SER A 280 15.78 8.62 35.63
N GLU A 281 15.82 9.05 36.90
CA GLU A 281 15.29 8.27 38.04
C GLU A 281 13.77 8.01 37.91
N LYS A 282 13.06 8.89 37.20
CA LYS A 282 11.65 8.71 36.91
C LYS A 282 11.50 7.66 35.80
N VAL A 283 11.28 6.41 36.21
CA VAL A 283 11.13 5.23 35.32
C VAL A 283 10.20 5.50 34.13
N LYS A 284 9.10 6.21 34.32
CA LYS A 284 8.17 6.59 33.23
C LYS A 284 8.83 7.50 32.19
N ILE A 285 9.61 8.50 32.61
CA ILE A 285 10.36 9.40 31.71
C ILE A 285 11.44 8.61 30.98
N ALA A 286 12.20 7.78 31.69
CA ALA A 286 13.22 6.93 31.09
C ALA A 286 12.65 5.96 30.04
N GLY A 287 11.47 5.38 30.31
CA GLY A 287 10.72 4.54 29.38
C GLY A 287 10.27 5.26 28.11
N ARG A 288 9.73 6.48 28.24
CA ARG A 288 9.36 7.35 27.10
C ARG A 288 10.58 7.74 26.27
N ALA A 289 11.67 8.09 26.91
CA ALA A 289 12.90 8.50 26.23
C ALA A 289 13.55 7.32 25.49
N ALA A 290 13.58 6.13 26.09
CA ALA A 290 14.03 4.91 25.41
C ALA A 290 13.13 4.53 24.23
N TYR A 291 11.82 4.80 24.30
CA TYR A 291 10.90 4.65 23.17
C TYR A 291 11.29 5.61 22.03
N ASN A 292 11.54 6.88 22.31
CA ASN A 292 11.93 7.84 21.28
C ASN A 292 13.30 7.52 20.68
N MET A 293 14.25 7.04 21.49
CA MET A 293 15.54 6.54 20.98
C MET A 293 15.36 5.41 19.96
N ALA A 294 14.38 4.51 20.18
CA ALA A 294 14.07 3.47 19.21
C ALA A 294 13.62 4.06 17.87
N MET A 295 12.78 5.09 17.89
CA MET A 295 12.40 5.83 16.69
C MET A 295 13.58 6.55 16.05
N GLY A 296 14.45 7.19 16.82
CA GLY A 296 15.64 7.85 16.27
C GLY A 296 16.55 6.88 15.53
N TYR A 297 16.78 5.67 16.06
CA TYR A 297 17.52 4.65 15.34
C TYR A 297 16.74 4.01 14.18
N GLU A 298 15.41 3.98 14.20
CA GLU A 298 14.61 3.58 13.03
C GLU A 298 14.78 4.58 11.88
N LEU A 299 14.76 5.88 12.16
CA LEU A 299 14.97 6.94 11.16
C LEU A 299 16.37 6.90 10.55
N LYS A 300 17.35 6.34 11.26
CA LYS A 300 18.72 6.10 10.77
C LYS A 300 18.88 4.72 10.11
N GLU A 301 17.80 3.97 9.98
CA GLU A 301 17.78 2.59 9.44
C GLU A 301 18.67 1.60 10.23
N GLU A 302 19.01 1.95 11.48
CA GLU A 302 19.81 1.11 12.38
C GLU A 302 18.91 0.19 13.23
N PHE A 303 18.17 -0.72 12.56
CA PHE A 303 17.10 -1.52 13.17
C PHE A 303 17.54 -2.36 14.37
N SER A 304 18.79 -2.85 14.40
CA SER A 304 19.33 -3.59 15.55
C SER A 304 19.37 -2.71 16.82
N LYS A 305 19.84 -1.46 16.69
CA LYS A 305 19.86 -0.50 17.80
C LYS A 305 18.45 -0.03 18.15
N ALA A 306 17.59 0.19 17.16
CA ALA A 306 16.19 0.53 17.39
C ALA A 306 15.49 -0.52 18.26
N ASN A 307 15.64 -1.81 17.92
CA ASN A 307 15.09 -2.92 18.69
C ASN A 307 15.68 -3.01 20.10
N HIS A 308 16.97 -2.76 20.27
CA HIS A 308 17.61 -2.71 21.59
C HIS A 308 16.96 -1.65 22.49
N TRP A 309 16.79 -0.43 21.98
CA TRP A 309 16.15 0.66 22.71
C TRP A 309 14.66 0.42 22.97
N MET A 310 13.95 -0.19 22.02
CA MET A 310 12.56 -0.59 22.22
C MET A 310 12.41 -1.62 23.36
N ARG A 311 13.29 -2.62 23.43
CA ARG A 311 13.32 -3.58 24.54
C ARG A 311 13.60 -2.89 25.88
N LYS A 312 14.51 -1.90 25.89
CA LYS A 312 14.78 -1.09 27.08
C LYS A 312 13.54 -0.30 27.53
N SER A 313 12.81 0.31 26.59
CA SER A 313 11.53 0.97 26.88
C SER A 313 10.53 0.02 27.51
N ILE A 314 10.32 -1.15 26.90
CA ILE A 314 9.42 -2.21 27.42
C ILE A 314 9.81 -2.60 28.84
N ASN A 315 11.11 -2.77 29.12
CA ASN A 315 11.59 -3.11 30.46
C ASN A 315 11.28 -2.02 31.50
N PHE A 316 11.47 -0.73 31.16
CA PHE A 316 11.07 0.36 32.04
C PHE A 316 9.57 0.31 32.39
N TYR A 317 8.70 0.10 31.39
CA TYR A 317 7.26 0.00 31.64
C TYR A 317 6.85 -1.27 32.40
N ARG A 318 7.57 -2.39 32.23
CA ARG A 318 7.33 -3.62 33.00
C ARG A 318 7.68 -3.47 34.48
N ASN A 319 8.67 -2.63 34.79
CA ASN A 319 9.12 -2.36 36.17
C ASN A 319 8.24 -1.36 36.92
N LEU A 320 7.22 -0.77 36.27
CA LEU A 320 6.23 0.06 36.94
C LEU A 320 5.19 -0.80 37.67
N GLU A 321 4.87 -0.46 38.91
CA GLU A 321 3.83 -1.14 39.71
C GLU A 321 2.47 -1.17 39.00
N LYS A 322 2.11 -0.05 38.37
CA LYS A 322 0.88 0.10 37.58
C LYS A 322 1.24 0.53 36.17
N LYS A 323 0.84 -0.30 35.20
CA LYS A 323 1.09 -0.04 33.78
C LYS A 323 0.21 1.13 33.31
N PRO A 324 0.80 2.25 32.86
CA PRO A 324 0.03 3.35 32.31
C PRO A 324 -0.57 2.97 30.95
N SER A 325 -1.64 3.67 30.55
CA SER A 325 -2.30 3.45 29.25
C SER A 325 -1.35 3.59 28.06
N GLU A 326 -0.37 4.49 28.15
CA GLU A 326 0.66 4.69 27.11
C GLU A 326 1.55 3.47 26.86
N TYR A 327 1.59 2.49 27.76
CA TYR A 327 2.30 1.22 27.49
C TYR A 327 1.67 0.45 26.31
N LYS A 328 0.40 0.71 25.98
CA LYS A 328 -0.22 0.19 24.75
C LYS A 328 0.50 0.72 23.50
N ILE A 329 0.85 2.00 23.48
CA ILE A 329 1.57 2.65 22.36
C ILE A 329 2.93 2.01 22.16
N VAL A 330 3.66 1.72 23.24
CA VAL A 330 4.96 1.03 23.19
C VAL A 330 4.84 -0.36 22.56
N LYS A 331 3.81 -1.14 22.95
CA LYS A 331 3.57 -2.48 22.39
C LYS A 331 3.15 -2.43 20.92
N GLU A 332 2.36 -1.44 20.53
CA GLU A 332 1.97 -1.21 19.14
C GLU A 332 3.20 -0.89 18.30
N TYR A 333 4.04 0.04 18.74
CA TYR A 333 5.26 0.39 18.02
C TYR A 333 6.26 -0.77 17.96
N TYR A 334 6.40 -1.58 19.01
CA TYR A 334 7.24 -2.78 18.96
C TYR A 334 6.86 -3.75 17.83
N LYS A 335 5.55 -3.91 17.54
CA LYS A 335 5.09 -4.74 16.42
C LYS A 335 5.50 -4.13 15.08
N LEU A 336 5.23 -2.84 14.88
CA LEU A 336 5.59 -2.11 13.66
C LEU A 336 7.11 -2.13 13.43
N LEU A 337 7.92 -1.96 14.47
CA LEU A 337 9.37 -2.02 14.37
C LEU A 337 9.88 -3.42 14.00
N THR A 338 9.20 -4.47 14.48
CA THR A 338 9.51 -5.85 14.09
C THR A 338 9.21 -6.07 12.60
N GLU A 339 8.07 -5.58 12.11
CA GLU A 339 7.72 -5.62 10.68
C GLU A 339 8.74 -4.85 9.83
N ARG A 340 9.16 -3.66 10.27
CA ARG A 340 10.21 -2.87 9.60
C ARG A 340 11.57 -3.58 9.58
N THR A 341 11.92 -4.29 10.64
CA THR A 341 13.16 -5.09 10.69
C THR A 341 13.11 -6.24 9.69
N GLN A 342 11.96 -6.92 9.57
CA GLN A 342 11.76 -7.97 8.56
C GLN A 342 11.77 -7.40 7.15
N ASN A 343 11.18 -6.23 6.94
CA ASN A 343 11.24 -5.51 5.68
C ASN A 343 12.68 -5.17 5.29
N ASN A 344 13.52 -4.69 6.21
CA ASN A 344 14.93 -4.43 5.92
C ASN A 344 15.66 -5.70 5.47
N TYR A 345 15.47 -6.81 6.19
CA TYR A 345 16.08 -8.09 5.78
C TYR A 345 15.64 -8.54 4.37
N ARG A 346 14.42 -8.21 3.96
CA ARG A 346 13.93 -8.46 2.60
C ARG A 346 14.57 -7.51 1.57
N LEU A 347 14.77 -6.24 1.93
CA LEU A 347 15.53 -5.29 1.11
C LEU A 347 16.98 -5.75 0.94
N ASP A 348 17.64 -6.18 2.02
CA ASP A 348 19.01 -6.70 1.98
C ASP A 348 19.11 -7.87 0.97
N LYS A 349 18.15 -8.81 1.01
CA LYS A 349 18.06 -9.89 0.01
C LYS A 349 17.85 -9.41 -1.41
N PHE A 350 16.98 -8.42 -1.60
CA PHE A 350 16.70 -7.85 -2.91
C PHE A 350 17.93 -7.18 -3.50
N PHE A 351 18.69 -6.42 -2.69
CA PHE A 351 19.93 -5.77 -3.12
C PHE A 351 21.16 -6.70 -3.16
N GLY A 352 21.03 -7.95 -2.70
CA GLY A 352 22.15 -8.89 -2.62
C GLY A 352 23.14 -8.58 -1.49
N GLU A 353 22.70 -7.84 -0.49
CA GLU A 353 23.47 -7.53 0.72
C GLU A 353 23.44 -8.71 1.72
N LYS A 354 24.46 -8.79 2.58
CA LYS A 354 24.72 -9.93 3.48
C LYS A 354 23.96 -9.90 4.79
#